data_AF-A0A9E3FA13-F1
#
_entry.id   AF-A0A9E3FA13-F1
#
_cell.length_a   1.000
_cell.length_b   1.000
_cell.length_c   1.000
_cell.angle_alpha   90.00
_cell.angle_beta   90.00
_cell.angle_gamma   90.00
#
_symmetry.space_group_name_H-M   'P 1'
#
loop_
_entity.id
_entity.type
_entity.pdbx_description
1 polymer ?
#
loop_
_entity_poly.entity_id
_entity_poly.type
_entity_poly.pdbx_seq_one_letter_code
_entity_poly.pdbx_strand_id
1 'polypeptide(L)'
;MGEVGPAGFDSAQDDRTSSAELIRQRHQLIAAARRQLALKAQLVQHYSELADAGMAALSKSWDLLLRPVRRSPLQPSGVTPVRLPAPTPAHPRRLSSEAQCALEIIAHNRASRLPLIVLDLEMFQRGWSKQDTKNAVLMLARRGWLRLASGTVVISEIGLAAAAKEITVEPVRTPSGQKPRLRRRRPRGLF
;
A
#
# COMPACT_ATOMS: atom_id res chain seq x y z
N MET A 1 80.84 20.43 44.96
CA MET A 1 80.78 20.56 43.48
C MET A 1 80.01 19.36 42.95
N GLY A 2 79.02 19.60 42.10
CA GLY A 2 78.16 18.57 41.50
C GLY A 2 76.69 18.94 41.62
N GLU A 3 76.28 19.97 40.87
CA GLU A 3 74.88 20.39 40.75
C GLU A 3 74.04 19.30 40.08
N VAL A 4 72.90 18.99 40.69
CA VAL A 4 71.79 18.27 40.06
C VAL A 4 70.95 19.33 39.34
N GLY A 5 71.11 19.45 38.02
CA GLY A 5 70.24 20.27 37.17
C GLY A 5 68.99 19.48 36.75
N PRO A 6 67.78 20.09 36.77
CA PRO A 6 66.53 19.35 36.61
C PRO A 6 66.23 19.04 35.15
N ALA A 7 66.08 17.76 34.82
CA ALA A 7 65.35 17.32 33.64
C ALA A 7 63.85 17.48 33.91
N GLY A 8 63.23 18.52 33.35
CA GLY A 8 61.83 18.83 33.66
C GLY A 8 61.21 19.89 32.76
N PHE A 9 61.35 19.77 31.44
CA PHE A 9 60.59 20.57 30.48
C PHE A 9 60.39 19.79 29.17
N ASP A 10 59.36 18.93 29.11
CA ASP A 10 58.87 18.41 27.81
C ASP A 10 57.37 18.03 27.82
N SER A 11 56.70 18.00 28.97
CA SER A 11 55.31 17.50 29.08
C SER A 11 54.20 18.48 28.67
N ALA A 12 54.50 19.76 28.43
CA ALA A 12 53.47 20.78 28.11
C ALA A 12 53.20 20.95 26.60
N GLN A 13 54.07 20.42 25.74
CA GLN A 13 53.98 20.59 24.28
C GLN A 13 53.17 19.46 23.63
N ASP A 14 53.28 18.24 24.16
CA ASP A 14 52.54 17.07 23.68
C ASP A 14 51.02 17.13 23.97
N ASP A 15 50.60 17.79 25.05
CA ASP A 15 49.18 17.97 25.37
C ASP A 15 48.47 18.94 24.38
N ARG A 16 49.18 19.93 23.84
CA ARG A 16 48.61 20.92 22.91
C ARG A 16 48.47 20.38 21.49
N THR A 17 49.42 19.57 21.04
CA THR A 17 49.36 18.87 19.75
C THR A 17 48.25 17.82 19.75
N SER A 18 48.12 17.07 20.86
CA SER A 18 47.01 16.13 21.10
C SER A 18 45.63 16.81 21.02
N SER A 19 45.46 17.98 21.64
CA SER A 19 44.20 18.74 21.58
C SER A 19 43.86 19.23 20.16
N ALA A 20 44.84 19.74 19.41
CA ALA A 20 44.65 20.21 18.04
C ALA A 20 44.35 19.06 17.05
N GLU A 21 44.87 17.86 17.30
CA GLU A 21 44.56 16.66 16.51
C GLU A 21 43.15 16.14 16.81
N LEU A 22 42.74 16.12 18.09
CA LEU A 22 41.37 15.74 18.48
C LEU A 22 40.32 16.66 17.85
N ILE A 23 40.59 17.97 17.78
CA ILE A 23 39.70 18.94 17.13
C ILE A 23 39.62 18.67 15.61
N ARG A 24 40.75 18.35 14.96
CA ARG A 24 40.79 18.00 13.53
C ARG A 24 40.02 16.71 13.25
N GLN A 25 40.21 15.67 14.05
CA GLN A 25 39.47 14.41 13.93
C GLN A 25 37.97 14.63 14.13
N ARG A 26 37.56 15.42 15.12
CA ARG A 26 36.15 15.77 15.35
C ARG A 26 35.53 16.48 14.15
N HIS A 27 36.22 17.47 13.56
CA HIS A 27 35.73 18.15 12.37
C HIS A 27 35.63 17.22 11.16
N GLN A 28 36.57 16.28 10.98
CA GLN A 28 36.50 15.27 9.93
C GLN A 28 35.29 14.33 10.11
N LEU A 29 35.01 13.88 11.33
CA LEU A 29 33.84 13.05 11.63
C LEU A 29 32.52 13.79 11.39
N ILE A 30 32.43 15.07 11.78
CA ILE A 30 31.26 15.90 11.51
C ILE A 30 31.06 16.11 10.00
N ALA A 31 32.14 16.35 9.26
CA ALA A 31 32.09 16.49 7.80
C ALA A 31 31.63 15.18 7.12
N ALA A 32 32.14 14.02 7.58
CA ALA A 32 31.73 12.71 7.09
C ALA A 32 30.25 12.42 7.38
N ALA A 33 29.77 12.72 8.59
CA ALA A 33 28.37 12.56 8.97
C ALA A 33 27.43 13.44 8.13
N ARG A 34 27.82 14.69 7.85
CA ARG A 34 27.04 15.58 6.95
C ARG A 34 26.96 15.05 5.52
N ARG A 35 28.06 14.48 4.98
CA ARG A 35 28.06 13.83 3.67
C ARG A 35 27.14 12.61 3.64
N GLN A 36 27.17 11.77 4.67
CA GLN A 36 26.25 10.63 4.77
C GLN A 36 24.78 11.05 4.86
N LEU A 37 24.47 12.12 5.61
CA LEU A 37 23.12 12.68 5.68
C LEU A 37 22.65 13.18 4.30
N ALA A 38 23.52 13.89 3.57
CA ALA A 38 23.20 14.37 2.23
C ALA A 38 22.93 13.21 1.24
N LEU A 39 23.75 12.15 1.27
CA LEU A 39 23.54 10.95 0.46
C LEU A 39 22.21 10.26 0.79
N LYS A 40 21.85 10.16 2.07
CA LYS A 40 20.54 9.62 2.48
C LYS A 40 19.38 10.48 1.97
N ALA A 41 19.51 11.80 2.04
CA ALA A 41 18.49 12.71 1.52
C ALA A 41 18.30 12.56 0.00
N GLN A 42 19.40 12.44 -0.75
CA GLN A 42 19.36 12.16 -2.19
C GLN A 42 18.69 10.82 -2.52
N LEU A 43 18.97 9.77 -1.75
CA LEU A 43 18.31 8.47 -1.93
C LEU A 43 16.81 8.57 -1.66
N VAL A 44 16.40 9.22 -0.57
CA VAL A 44 14.97 9.41 -0.25
C VAL A 44 14.26 10.15 -1.37
N GLN A 45 14.87 11.22 -1.90
CA GLN A 45 14.32 11.98 -3.02
C GLN A 45 14.19 11.12 -4.30
N HIS A 46 15.22 10.32 -4.62
CA HIS A 46 15.17 9.45 -5.79
C HIS A 46 14.07 8.38 -5.67
N TYR A 47 13.87 7.81 -4.47
CA TYR A 47 12.79 6.86 -4.24
C TYR A 47 11.40 7.49 -4.29
N SER A 48 11.22 8.73 -3.82
CA SER A 48 9.94 9.44 -3.98
C SER A 48 9.61 9.71 -5.44
N GLU A 49 10.59 10.15 -6.24
CA GLU A 49 10.38 10.40 -7.68
C GLU A 49 10.00 9.11 -8.42
N LEU A 50 10.61 7.97 -8.09
CA LEU A 50 10.24 6.67 -8.64
C LEU A 50 8.84 6.23 -8.20
N ALA A 51 8.46 6.49 -6.95
CA ALA A 51 7.12 6.19 -6.45
C ALA A 51 6.05 7.01 -7.17
N ASP A 52 6.29 8.31 -7.36
CA ASP A 52 5.39 9.21 -8.08
C ASP A 52 5.26 8.83 -9.55
N ALA A 53 6.38 8.50 -10.21
CA ALA A 53 6.38 8.01 -11.59
C ALA A 53 5.63 6.68 -11.72
N GLY A 54 5.82 5.76 -10.78
CA GLY A 54 5.10 4.49 -10.71
C GLY A 54 3.60 4.68 -10.52
N MET A 55 3.20 5.58 -9.62
CA MET A 55 1.79 5.93 -9.40
C MET A 55 1.16 6.58 -10.64
N ALA A 56 1.88 7.47 -11.32
CA ALA A 56 1.41 8.07 -12.57
C ALA A 56 1.24 7.05 -13.71
N ALA A 57 2.17 6.10 -13.84
CA ALA A 57 2.09 5.02 -14.82
C ALA A 57 0.92 4.07 -14.55
N LEU A 58 0.68 3.74 -13.26
CA LEU A 58 -0.46 2.95 -12.84
C LEU A 58 -1.79 3.70 -13.10
N SER A 59 -1.86 5.00 -12.85
CA SER A 59 -3.04 5.80 -13.14
C SER A 59 -3.38 5.80 -14.64
N LYS A 60 -2.38 5.99 -15.51
CA LYS A 60 -2.56 5.98 -16.97
C LYS A 60 -3.04 4.63 -17.49
N SER A 61 -2.47 3.53 -16.99
CA SER A 61 -2.92 2.19 -17.38
C SER A 61 -4.31 1.87 -16.84
N TRP A 62 -4.66 2.39 -15.67
CA TRP A 62 -6.00 2.27 -15.09
C TRP A 62 -7.05 3.04 -15.90
N ASP A 63 -6.74 4.25 -16.37
CA ASP A 63 -7.62 5.05 -17.22
C ASP A 63 -7.91 4.35 -18.56
N LEU A 64 -6.95 3.61 -19.11
CA LEU A 64 -7.15 2.81 -20.33
C LEU A 64 -8.09 1.62 -20.09
N LEU A 65 -8.06 1.00 -18.92
CA LEU A 65 -8.95 -0.09 -18.54
C LEU A 65 -10.37 0.39 -18.22
N LEU A 66 -10.51 1.62 -17.73
CA LEU A 66 -11.79 2.23 -17.39
C LEU A 66 -12.42 3.03 -18.53
N ARG A 67 -11.73 3.21 -19.67
CA ARG A 67 -12.34 3.83 -20.84
C ARG A 67 -13.59 3.02 -21.23
N PRO A 68 -14.78 3.64 -21.25
CA PRO A 68 -15.97 2.95 -21.71
C PRO A 68 -15.71 2.52 -23.15
N VAL A 69 -15.86 1.22 -23.42
CA VAL A 69 -15.85 0.67 -24.78
C VAL A 69 -16.95 1.39 -25.55
N ARG A 70 -16.59 2.47 -26.26
CA ARG A 70 -17.48 3.18 -27.17
C ARG A 70 -17.81 2.18 -28.27
N ARG A 71 -18.91 1.45 -28.10
CA ARG A 71 -19.53 0.69 -29.18
C ARG A 71 -19.85 1.71 -30.27
N SER A 72 -19.21 1.52 -31.42
CA SER A 72 -19.43 2.33 -32.62
C SER A 72 -20.94 2.33 -32.95
N PRO A 73 -21.56 3.48 -33.27
CA PRO A 73 -22.96 3.53 -33.64
C PRO A 73 -23.09 3.08 -35.10
N LEU A 74 -23.09 1.77 -35.35
CA LEU A 74 -23.43 1.21 -36.64
C LEU A 74 -24.88 0.72 -36.61
N GLN A 75 -25.73 1.59 -37.15
CA GLN A 75 -26.94 1.36 -37.94
C GLN A 75 -28.07 0.43 -37.42
N PRO A 76 -29.35 0.86 -37.58
CA PRO A 76 -30.51 0.05 -37.26
C PRO A 76 -30.80 -0.94 -38.39
N SER A 77 -30.12 -2.09 -38.42
CA SER A 77 -30.63 -3.24 -39.18
C SER A 77 -31.76 -3.89 -38.37
N GLY A 78 -32.96 -3.95 -38.96
CA GLY A 78 -34.19 -4.44 -38.36
C GLY A 78 -34.13 -5.87 -37.84
N VAL A 79 -33.60 -6.02 -36.62
CA VAL A 79 -33.71 -7.24 -35.83
C VAL A 79 -34.97 -7.09 -34.98
N THR A 80 -35.94 -7.95 -35.24
CA THR A 80 -37.14 -8.15 -34.44
C THR A 80 -36.78 -8.14 -32.95
N PRO A 81 -37.56 -7.46 -32.08
CA PRO A 81 -37.26 -7.40 -30.66
C PRO A 81 -37.45 -8.80 -30.08
N VAL A 82 -36.36 -9.57 -30.03
CA VAL A 82 -36.25 -10.73 -29.15
C VAL A 82 -36.45 -10.16 -27.76
N ARG A 83 -37.62 -10.43 -27.16
CA ARG A 83 -37.87 -10.21 -25.75
C ARG A 83 -36.79 -10.97 -25.00
N LEU A 84 -35.74 -10.25 -24.59
CA LEU A 84 -34.83 -10.73 -23.58
C LEU A 84 -35.71 -11.02 -22.35
N PRO A 85 -35.62 -12.22 -21.75
CA PRO A 85 -36.32 -12.48 -20.51
C PRO A 85 -35.93 -11.38 -19.52
N ALA A 86 -36.93 -10.81 -18.84
CA ALA A 86 -36.71 -9.82 -17.80
C ALA A 86 -35.59 -10.33 -16.87
N PRO A 87 -34.63 -9.48 -16.46
CA PRO A 87 -33.55 -9.91 -15.57
C PRO A 87 -34.20 -10.54 -14.35
N THR A 88 -34.10 -11.86 -14.27
CA THR A 88 -34.54 -12.61 -13.10
C THR A 88 -33.86 -11.95 -11.91
N PRO A 89 -34.59 -11.58 -10.85
CA PRO A 89 -33.98 -10.93 -9.70
C PRO A 89 -32.88 -11.86 -9.22
N ALA A 90 -31.64 -11.45 -9.45
CA ALA A 90 -30.48 -12.22 -9.11
C ALA A 90 -30.61 -12.48 -7.61
N HIS A 91 -30.82 -13.74 -7.22
CA HIS A 91 -30.70 -14.17 -5.84
C HIS A 91 -29.50 -13.44 -5.24
N PRO A 92 -29.63 -12.81 -4.04
CA PRO A 92 -28.60 -11.97 -3.49
C PRO A 92 -27.31 -12.80 -3.41
N ARG A 93 -26.43 -12.59 -4.40
CA ARG A 93 -25.16 -13.31 -4.46
C ARG A 93 -24.42 -12.85 -3.22
N ARG A 94 -24.20 -13.77 -2.28
CA ARG A 94 -23.43 -13.49 -1.08
C ARG A 94 -22.12 -12.83 -1.50
N LEU A 95 -21.75 -11.76 -0.81
CA LEU A 95 -20.47 -11.12 -1.04
C LEU A 95 -19.36 -12.10 -0.72
N SER A 96 -18.23 -11.94 -1.39
CA SER A 96 -17.03 -12.65 -0.99
C SER A 96 -16.54 -12.12 0.36
N SER A 97 -15.78 -12.93 1.10
CA SER A 97 -15.22 -12.56 2.40
C SER A 97 -14.38 -11.29 2.34
N GLU A 98 -13.67 -11.08 1.23
CA GLU A 98 -12.85 -9.89 0.99
C GLU A 98 -13.73 -8.64 0.79
N ALA A 99 -14.81 -8.78 0.02
CA ALA A 99 -15.74 -7.69 -0.27
C ALA A 99 -16.54 -7.27 0.97
N GLN A 100 -16.91 -8.25 1.80
CA GLN A 100 -17.56 -8.00 3.08
C GLN A 100 -16.60 -7.28 4.05
N CYS A 101 -15.36 -7.77 4.16
CA CYS A 101 -14.33 -7.14 4.97
C CYS A 101 -14.06 -5.67 4.55
N ALA A 102 -13.98 -5.40 3.24
CA ALA A 102 -13.82 -4.05 2.72
C ALA A 102 -15.00 -3.13 3.08
N LEU A 103 -16.25 -3.64 3.06
CA LEU A 103 -17.42 -2.87 3.47
C LEU A 103 -17.44 -2.60 4.98
N GLU A 104 -17.04 -3.57 5.80
CA GLU A 104 -16.92 -3.36 7.25
C GLU A 104 -15.92 -2.27 7.58
N ILE A 105 -14.76 -2.26 6.93
CA ILE A 105 -13.74 -1.21 7.06
C ILE A 105 -14.33 0.15 6.70
N ILE A 106 -15.02 0.22 5.56
CA ILE A 106 -15.70 1.43 5.08
C ILE A 106 -16.72 1.94 6.11
N ALA A 107 -17.54 1.03 6.63
CA ALA A 107 -18.58 1.38 7.59
C ALA A 107 -18.01 1.83 8.92
N HIS A 108 -16.94 1.17 9.38
CA HIS A 108 -16.25 1.50 10.61
C HIS A 108 -15.64 2.90 10.57
N ASN A 109 -15.05 3.27 9.43
CA ASN A 109 -14.48 4.60 9.21
C ASN A 109 -15.54 5.70 9.07
N ARG A 110 -16.84 5.35 8.89
CA ARG A 110 -17.97 6.27 8.67
C ARG A 110 -17.72 7.33 7.58
N ALA A 111 -16.77 7.09 6.70
CA ALA A 111 -16.34 8.04 5.70
C ALA A 111 -16.96 7.68 4.35
N SER A 112 -17.64 8.62 3.71
CA SER A 112 -18.14 8.48 2.34
C SER A 112 -17.01 8.44 1.30
N ARG A 113 -15.79 8.80 1.72
CA ARG A 113 -14.56 8.79 0.93
C ARG A 113 -13.44 8.21 1.77
N LEU A 114 -12.80 7.16 1.27
CA LEU A 114 -11.68 6.49 1.93
C LEU A 114 -10.50 6.40 0.96
N PRO A 115 -9.31 6.92 1.29
CA PRO A 115 -8.14 6.72 0.45
C PRO A 115 -7.87 5.23 0.24
N LEU A 116 -7.60 4.80 -1.00
CA LEU A 116 -7.39 3.39 -1.32
C LEU A 116 -6.23 2.79 -0.52
N ILE A 117 -5.21 3.59 -0.22
CA ILE A 117 -4.07 3.20 0.63
C ILE A 117 -4.53 2.82 2.04
N VAL A 118 -5.48 3.55 2.62
CA VAL A 118 -6.03 3.25 3.95
C VAL A 118 -6.79 1.94 3.92
N LEU A 119 -7.63 1.73 2.89
CA LEU A 119 -8.33 0.46 2.70
C LEU A 119 -7.36 -0.72 2.51
N ASP A 120 -6.32 -0.55 1.69
CA ASP A 120 -5.28 -1.55 1.48
C ASP A 120 -4.55 -1.92 2.79
N LEU A 121 -4.23 -0.92 3.62
CA LEU A 121 -3.58 -1.13 4.92
C LEU A 121 -4.48 -1.88 5.91
N GLU A 122 -5.74 -1.48 6.03
CA GLU A 122 -6.68 -2.15 6.95
C GLU A 122 -7.01 -3.57 6.50
N MET A 123 -7.18 -3.79 5.19
CA MET A 123 -7.33 -5.13 4.61
C MET A 123 -6.11 -6.01 4.90
N PHE A 124 -4.90 -5.46 4.73
CA PHE A 124 -3.66 -6.17 5.01
C PHE A 124 -3.51 -6.54 6.48
N GLN A 125 -3.87 -5.64 7.41
CA GLN A 125 -3.89 -5.94 8.85
C GLN A 125 -4.84 -7.09 9.20
N ARG A 126 -5.91 -7.27 8.41
CA ARG A 126 -6.85 -8.40 8.52
C ARG A 126 -6.43 -9.65 7.75
N GLY A 127 -5.22 -9.67 7.19
CA GLY A 127 -4.62 -10.82 6.53
C GLY A 127 -4.91 -10.95 5.03
N TRP A 128 -5.52 -9.94 4.40
CA TRP A 128 -5.84 -9.95 2.98
C TRP A 128 -4.67 -9.43 2.13
N SER A 129 -4.48 -10.02 0.95
CA SER A 129 -3.47 -9.54 0.02
C SER A 129 -3.94 -8.29 -0.75
N LYS A 130 -2.99 -7.55 -1.32
CA LYS A 130 -3.31 -6.43 -2.22
C LYS A 130 -4.19 -6.84 -3.41
N GLN A 131 -4.07 -8.09 -3.87
CA GLN A 131 -4.90 -8.60 -4.96
C GLN A 131 -6.33 -8.86 -4.50
N ASP A 132 -6.50 -9.32 -3.26
CA ASP A 132 -7.82 -9.53 -2.64
C ASP A 132 -8.55 -8.21 -2.45
N THR A 133 -7.85 -7.17 -1.99
CA THR A 133 -8.42 -5.81 -1.90
C THR A 133 -8.88 -5.29 -3.26
N LYS A 134 -8.07 -5.48 -4.31
CA LYS A 134 -8.48 -5.11 -5.68
C LYS A 134 -9.72 -5.87 -6.13
N ASN A 135 -9.79 -7.18 -5.90
CA ASN A 135 -10.93 -8.00 -6.27
C ASN A 135 -12.21 -7.57 -5.52
N ALA A 136 -12.08 -7.27 -4.21
CA ALA A 136 -13.15 -6.74 -3.38
C ALA A 136 -13.68 -5.40 -3.94
N VAL A 137 -12.78 -4.44 -4.17
CA VAL A 137 -13.14 -3.12 -4.71
C VAL A 137 -13.81 -3.23 -6.08
N LEU A 138 -13.29 -4.09 -6.97
CA LEU A 138 -13.90 -4.33 -8.29
C LEU A 138 -15.30 -4.96 -8.17
N MET A 139 -15.50 -5.89 -7.24
CA MET A 139 -16.80 -6.51 -7.01
C MET A 139 -17.84 -5.50 -6.51
N LEU A 140 -17.45 -4.67 -5.54
CA LEU A 140 -18.31 -3.62 -4.98
C LEU A 140 -18.60 -2.51 -6.01
N ALA A 141 -17.61 -2.17 -6.85
CA ALA A 141 -17.78 -1.20 -7.94
C ALA A 141 -18.79 -1.70 -8.99
N ARG A 142 -18.70 -2.99 -9.38
CA ARG A 142 -19.65 -3.62 -10.30
C ARG A 142 -21.09 -3.64 -9.78
N ARG A 143 -21.26 -3.61 -8.45
CA ARG A 143 -22.57 -3.50 -7.80
C ARG A 143 -23.06 -2.06 -7.66
N GLY A 144 -22.26 -1.07 -8.06
CA GLY A 144 -22.59 0.36 -7.94
C GLY A 144 -22.52 0.87 -6.49
N TRP A 145 -21.90 0.12 -5.57
CA TRP A 145 -21.82 0.49 -4.15
C TRP A 145 -20.65 1.44 -3.88
N LEU A 146 -19.63 1.41 -4.72
CA LEU A 146 -18.53 2.35 -4.68
C LEU A 146 -18.04 2.70 -6.08
N ARG A 147 -17.26 3.76 -6.16
CA ARG A 147 -16.49 4.16 -7.34
C ARG A 147 -15.09 4.57 -6.89
N LEU A 148 -14.11 4.41 -7.77
CA LEU A 148 -12.76 4.91 -7.55
C LEU A 148 -12.60 6.27 -8.22
N ALA A 149 -12.04 7.24 -7.51
CA ALA A 149 -11.72 8.56 -8.02
C ALA A 149 -10.34 8.99 -7.47
N SER A 150 -9.36 9.16 -8.34
CA SER A 150 -8.01 9.67 -8.00
C SER A 150 -7.38 9.02 -6.76
N GLY A 151 -7.35 7.69 -6.71
CA GLY A 151 -6.78 6.95 -5.57
C GLY A 151 -7.65 6.94 -4.30
N THR A 152 -8.89 7.42 -4.39
CA THR A 152 -9.86 7.42 -3.29
C THR A 152 -11.08 6.55 -3.67
N VAL A 153 -11.54 5.73 -2.73
CA VAL A 153 -12.79 4.99 -2.82
C VAL A 153 -13.91 5.92 -2.37
N VAL A 154 -14.82 6.25 -3.28
CA VAL A 154 -16.03 7.04 -2.99
C VAL A 154 -17.21 6.08 -2.93
N ILE A 155 -17.89 6.03 -1.80
CA ILE A 155 -19.00 5.10 -1.59
C ILE A 155 -20.31 5.80 -1.97
N SER A 156 -21.17 5.11 -2.71
CA SER A 156 -22.50 5.62 -3.04
C SER A 156 -23.44 5.52 -1.84
N GLU A 157 -24.55 6.28 -1.84
CA GLU A 157 -25.57 6.16 -0.79
C GLU A 157 -26.12 4.72 -0.70
N ILE A 158 -26.23 4.04 -1.85
CA ILE A 158 -26.62 2.63 -1.92
C ILE A 158 -25.57 1.74 -1.24
N GLY A 159 -24.28 2.02 -1.46
CA GLY A 159 -23.19 1.29 -0.81
C GLY A 159 -23.09 1.54 0.69
N LEU A 160 -23.37 2.76 1.15
CA LEU A 160 -23.46 3.10 2.57
C LEU A 160 -24.64 2.40 3.24
N ALA A 161 -25.81 2.39 2.59
CA ALA A 161 -26.97 1.67 3.07
C ALA A 161 -26.76 0.15 3.08
N ALA A 162 -26.06 -0.40 2.08
CA ALA A 162 -25.69 -1.82 2.04
C ALA A 162 -24.73 -2.17 3.18
N ALA A 163 -23.69 -1.36 3.39
CA ALA A 163 -22.78 -1.49 4.51
C ALA A 163 -23.54 -1.46 5.85
N ALA A 164 -24.45 -0.51 6.06
CA ALA A 164 -25.23 -0.40 7.29
C ALA A 164 -26.17 -1.60 7.53
N LYS A 165 -26.77 -2.18 6.48
CA LYS A 165 -27.69 -3.32 6.58
C LYS A 165 -26.99 -4.66 6.78
N GLU A 166 -25.79 -4.84 6.22
CA GLU A 166 -25.05 -6.10 6.31
C GLU A 166 -24.24 -6.25 7.61
N ILE A 167 -23.89 -5.15 8.30
CA ILE A 167 -23.26 -5.18 9.64
C ILE A 167 -24.18 -5.81 10.70
N THR A 168 -25.49 -5.83 10.46
CA THR A 168 -26.47 -6.47 11.35
C THR A 168 -26.47 -8.00 11.30
N VAL A 169 -25.70 -8.63 10.41
CA VAL A 169 -25.54 -10.09 10.39
C VAL A 169 -24.32 -10.45 11.22
N GLU A 170 -24.56 -11.21 12.30
CA GLU A 170 -23.57 -11.72 13.26
C GLU A 170 -22.18 -11.95 12.64
N PRO A 171 -21.10 -11.51 13.32
CA PRO A 171 -19.75 -11.74 12.83
C PRO A 171 -19.55 -13.24 12.64
N VAL A 172 -19.41 -13.66 11.37
CA VAL A 172 -19.00 -15.02 11.05
C VAL A 172 -17.62 -15.17 11.66
N ARG A 173 -17.55 -15.94 12.75
CA ARG A 173 -16.32 -16.33 13.44
C ARG A 173 -15.23 -16.57 12.41
N THR A 174 -14.21 -15.72 12.44
CA THR A 174 -12.96 -15.92 11.72
C THR A 174 -12.50 -17.37 11.93
N PRO A 175 -12.28 -18.19 10.89
CA PRO A 175 -11.49 -19.39 11.06
C PRO A 175 -10.04 -18.92 11.24
N SER A 176 -9.69 -18.59 12.48
CA SER A 176 -8.31 -18.38 12.90
C SER A 176 -7.52 -19.66 12.66
N GLY A 177 -6.43 -19.58 11.90
CA GLY A 177 -5.32 -20.53 12.06
C GLY A 177 -5.05 -21.55 10.96
N GLN A 178 -5.43 -21.35 9.69
CA GLN A 178 -4.82 -22.14 8.61
C GLN A 178 -3.61 -21.42 8.03
N LYS A 179 -2.43 -21.72 8.61
CA LYS A 179 -1.13 -21.53 7.98
C LYS A 179 -1.19 -22.11 6.55
N PRO A 180 -0.59 -21.46 5.54
CA PRO A 180 -0.54 -22.01 4.19
C PRO A 180 0.18 -23.37 4.23
N ARG A 181 -0.54 -24.46 3.95
CA ARG A 181 0.06 -25.77 3.70
C ARG A 181 0.93 -25.64 2.46
N LEU A 182 2.23 -25.40 2.66
CA LEU A 182 3.27 -25.66 1.69
C LEU A 182 3.11 -27.12 1.23
N ARG A 183 2.44 -27.32 0.10
CA ARG A 183 2.46 -28.60 -0.60
C ARG A 183 3.89 -28.81 -1.06
N ARG A 184 4.70 -29.48 -0.24
CA ARG A 184 5.93 -30.13 -0.69
C ARG A 184 5.52 -31.08 -1.80
N ARG A 185 5.70 -30.65 -3.06
CA ARG A 185 5.77 -31.56 -4.19
C ARG A 185 6.90 -32.53 -3.88
N ARG A 186 6.58 -33.77 -3.54
CA ARG A 186 7.56 -34.85 -3.60
C ARG A 186 7.98 -35.00 -5.06
N PRO A 187 9.27 -35.09 -5.38
CA PRO A 187 9.69 -35.50 -6.71
C PRO A 187 9.14 -36.91 -6.95
N ARG A 188 8.46 -37.09 -8.09
CA ARG A 188 8.07 -38.41 -8.58
C ARG A 188 9.32 -39.09 -9.13
N GLY A 189 9.59 -40.31 -8.66
CA GLY A 189 10.44 -41.28 -9.35
C GLY A 189 11.86 -41.42 -8.78
N LEU A 190 12.08 -42.52 -8.07
CA LEU A 190 13.13 -43.53 -8.30
C LEU A 190 12.95 -44.62 -7.22
N PHE A 191 13.10 -45.88 -7.64
CA PHE A 191 12.80 -47.16 -6.97
C PHE A 191 11.36 -47.65 -7.10
#